data_AF-A0A0V0YG77-F1
#
_entry.id   AF-A0A0V0YG77-F1
#
_cell.length_a   1.000
_cell.length_b   1.000
_cell.length_c   1.000
_cell.angle_alpha   90.00
_cell.angle_beta   90.00
_cell.angle_gamma   90.00
#
_symmetry.space_group_name_H-M   'P 1'
#
loop_
_entity.id
_entity.type
_entity.pdbx_description
1 polymer ?
#
loop_
_entity_poly.entity_id
_entity_poly.type
_entity_poly.pdbx_seq_one_letter_code
_entity_poly.pdbx_strand_id
1 'polypeptide(L)'
;LFVLLMNMLNKVEPHAVKVEHFVNLMDGEYHFVQADSAISLTERNARDRAVDICLESGCDYLFVVDAEARIDFSGTLKTLIKKNKSLIAPMTIRGEALWSNFWGALNDDGFYARSDDYISIAKRERLGLWNVPHFSTIYLIRKDRLSLLLSAYSYNVKNDPDMSFTQFCREKGFFMYVDNTEKYGHIMVSDNYNPLNRFADFYNIFENRREWEERYLDEKYWDTLNNDYQFELPCPDVYHFPLFSKQFCKEMIAVMENYGRWSSGSNLDSRLAGGYENVPTRDIHMNQVDFERQWLNILDEYVRPVQEKTFIGYYSKPPHAIMNFVVRYKPDEQPALRPHHDASTYTVDIALNKAGEDFEGGGVRYVRYNCSVTNSPVGWALMHPGRLTHMHEGLPTTRGVRYILVSFVDP
;
A
#
# COMPACT_ATOMS: atom_id res chain seq x y z
N LEU A 1 31.87 -4.96 11.75
CA LEU A 1 30.53 -5.53 11.46
C LEU A 1 29.67 -5.31 12.70
N PHE A 2 28.37 -5.08 12.55
CA PHE A 2 27.43 -5.13 13.68
C PHE A 2 26.96 -6.58 13.84
N VAL A 3 26.84 -7.04 15.07
CA VAL A 3 26.10 -8.27 15.39
C VAL A 3 24.68 -7.81 15.72
N LEU A 4 23.71 -8.25 14.94
CA LEU A 4 22.31 -7.87 15.12
C LEU A 4 21.53 -9.06 15.70
N LEU A 5 20.75 -8.78 16.74
CA LEU A 5 19.78 -9.68 17.34
C LEU A 5 18.40 -9.07 17.07
N MET A 6 17.49 -9.80 16.43
CA MET A 6 16.15 -9.33 16.12
C MET A 6 15.13 -10.03 17.01
N ASN A 7 14.35 -9.24 17.74
CA ASN A 7 13.19 -9.73 18.48
C ASN A 7 11.92 -9.07 17.90
N MET A 8 10.95 -9.89 17.50
CA MET A 8 9.67 -9.43 16.97
C MET A 8 8.54 -9.86 17.90
N LEU A 9 7.65 -8.91 18.21
CA LEU A 9 6.39 -9.21 18.89
C LEU A 9 5.25 -9.15 17.88
N ASN A 10 4.49 -10.25 17.75
CA ASN A 10 3.28 -10.26 16.95
C ASN A 10 2.04 -10.41 17.83
N LYS A 11 1.10 -9.46 17.70
CA LYS A 11 -0.20 -9.47 18.39
C LYS A 11 -1.37 -9.90 17.51
N VAL A 12 -1.15 -10.03 16.20
CA VAL A 12 -2.21 -10.38 15.25
C VAL A 12 -2.08 -11.87 14.96
N GLU A 13 -2.93 -12.68 15.59
CA GLU A 13 -2.86 -14.15 15.51
C GLU A 13 -2.81 -14.67 14.05
N PRO A 14 -3.65 -14.19 13.10
CA PRO A 14 -3.53 -14.61 11.69
C PRO A 14 -2.19 -14.32 11.03
N HIS A 15 -1.36 -13.43 11.58
CA HIS A 15 -0.04 -13.11 11.06
C HIS A 15 1.06 -14.05 11.56
N ALA A 16 0.79 -14.93 12.52
CA ALA A 16 1.80 -15.82 13.11
C ALA A 16 2.55 -16.64 12.04
N VAL A 17 1.83 -17.21 11.06
CA VAL A 17 2.43 -17.98 9.96
C VAL A 17 3.37 -17.13 9.09
N LYS A 18 2.99 -15.86 8.82
CA LYS A 18 3.84 -14.95 8.04
C LYS A 18 5.09 -14.57 8.83
N VAL A 19 4.94 -14.35 10.13
CA VAL A 19 6.06 -14.02 11.03
C VAL A 19 7.01 -15.20 11.13
N GLU A 20 6.51 -16.42 11.31
CA GLU A 20 7.34 -17.65 11.31
C GLU A 20 8.08 -17.83 9.98
N HIS A 21 7.39 -17.63 8.85
CA HIS A 21 8.03 -17.67 7.53
C HIS A 21 9.15 -16.64 7.40
N PHE A 22 8.93 -15.40 7.87
CA PHE A 22 9.94 -14.36 7.86
C PHE A 22 11.14 -14.70 8.76
N VAL A 23 10.91 -15.22 9.97
CA VAL A 23 11.99 -15.69 10.86
C VAL A 23 12.87 -16.71 10.15
N ASN A 24 12.26 -17.70 9.49
CA ASN A 24 12.97 -18.74 8.75
C ASN A 24 13.76 -18.18 7.56
N LEU A 25 13.22 -17.16 6.87
CA LEU A 25 13.89 -16.52 5.74
C LEU A 25 15.11 -15.69 6.18
N MET A 26 15.04 -15.07 7.36
CA MET A 26 16.10 -14.20 7.89
C MET A 26 17.13 -14.96 8.74
N ASP A 27 16.97 -16.27 8.90
CA ASP A 27 17.95 -17.11 9.59
C ASP A 27 19.29 -17.08 8.84
N GLY A 28 20.37 -16.76 9.56
CA GLY A 28 21.71 -16.56 8.99
C GLY A 28 22.05 -15.14 8.53
N GLU A 29 21.08 -14.26 8.31
CA GLU A 29 21.32 -12.82 8.05
C GLU A 29 21.53 -12.04 9.36
N TYR A 30 20.88 -12.52 10.43
CA TYR A 30 21.06 -12.04 11.80
C TYR A 30 21.77 -13.11 12.63
N HIS A 31 22.48 -12.70 13.67
CA HIS A 31 23.09 -13.65 14.60
C HIS A 31 22.02 -14.42 15.40
N PHE A 32 20.86 -13.81 15.61
CA PHE A 32 19.72 -14.42 16.25
C PHE A 32 18.43 -13.71 15.82
N VAL A 33 17.39 -14.48 15.51
CA VAL A 33 16.04 -13.99 15.28
C VAL A 33 15.08 -14.76 16.18
N GLN A 34 14.30 -14.04 16.99
CA GLN A 34 13.22 -14.60 17.77
C GLN A 34 11.93 -13.85 17.48
N ALA A 35 10.83 -14.58 17.37
CA ALA A 35 9.50 -14.00 17.31
C ALA A 35 8.63 -14.57 18.43
N ASP A 36 8.09 -13.69 19.26
CA ASP A 36 7.12 -14.05 20.27
C ASP A 36 5.72 -13.74 19.72
N SER A 37 4.97 -14.80 19.40
CA SER A 37 3.54 -14.73 19.04
C SER A 37 2.69 -14.86 20.30
N ALA A 38 2.94 -14.00 21.28
CA ALA A 38 2.31 -14.10 22.59
C ALA A 38 1.09 -13.19 22.68
N ILE A 39 -0.10 -13.76 22.39
CA ILE A 39 -1.40 -13.09 22.58
C ILE A 39 -1.57 -12.56 24.03
N SER A 40 -0.85 -13.14 24.99
CA SER A 40 -0.88 -12.76 26.41
C SER A 40 0.01 -11.58 26.80
N LEU A 41 0.96 -11.17 25.95
CA LEU A 41 1.86 -10.05 26.25
C LEU A 41 1.25 -8.73 25.80
N THR A 42 0.96 -7.85 26.75
CA THR A 42 0.59 -6.46 26.44
C THR A 42 1.77 -5.75 25.77
N GLU A 43 1.52 -4.64 25.06
CA GLU A 43 2.60 -3.85 24.44
C GLU A 43 3.66 -3.45 25.46
N ARG A 44 3.18 -2.98 26.60
CA ARG A 44 3.98 -2.49 27.70
C ARG A 44 4.94 -3.57 28.20
N ASN A 45 4.39 -4.75 28.50
CA ASN A 45 5.18 -5.88 28.98
C ASN A 45 6.20 -6.34 27.94
N ALA A 46 5.85 -6.29 26.66
CA ALA A 46 6.79 -6.65 25.60
C ALA A 46 7.92 -5.63 25.44
N ARG A 47 7.63 -4.33 25.54
CA ARG A 47 8.66 -3.27 25.52
C ARG A 47 9.60 -3.35 26.73
N ASP A 48 9.06 -3.61 27.93
CA ASP A 48 9.89 -3.86 29.12
C ASP A 48 10.75 -5.13 28.95
N ARG A 49 10.16 -6.22 28.44
CA ARG A 49 10.90 -7.46 28.17
C ARG A 49 12.02 -7.26 27.13
N ALA A 50 11.83 -6.40 26.14
CA ALA A 50 12.86 -6.08 25.16
C ALA A 50 14.10 -5.43 25.82
N VAL A 51 13.91 -4.60 26.85
CA VAL A 51 15.02 -4.05 27.66
C VAL A 51 15.74 -5.17 28.41
N ASP A 52 15.00 -6.09 29.03
CA ASP A 52 15.59 -7.23 29.76
C ASP A 52 16.40 -8.14 28.84
N ILE A 53 15.84 -8.52 27.68
CA ILE A 53 16.53 -9.35 26.67
C ILE A 53 17.82 -8.67 26.22
N CYS A 54 17.78 -7.37 25.98
CA CYS A 54 18.93 -6.58 25.55
C CYS A 54 20.04 -6.59 26.61
N LEU A 55 19.68 -6.50 27.89
CA LEU A 55 20.59 -6.59 29.04
C LEU A 55 21.17 -8.00 29.21
N GLU A 56 20.32 -9.02 29.19
CA GLU A 56 20.70 -10.45 29.30
C GLU A 56 21.69 -10.85 28.21
N SER A 57 21.50 -10.33 27.00
CA SER A 57 22.33 -10.61 25.83
C SER A 57 23.63 -9.78 25.78
N GLY A 58 23.82 -8.83 26.69
CA GLY A 58 24.99 -7.95 26.72
C GLY A 58 25.08 -6.98 25.52
N CYS A 59 23.95 -6.57 24.96
CA CYS A 59 23.92 -5.72 23.76
C CYS A 59 24.46 -4.31 24.03
N ASP A 60 25.09 -3.70 23.03
CA ASP A 60 25.55 -2.31 23.13
C ASP A 60 24.43 -1.28 22.91
N TYR A 61 23.40 -1.66 22.16
CA TYR A 61 22.26 -0.81 21.82
C TYR A 61 20.97 -1.63 21.67
N LEU A 62 19.84 -1.06 22.09
CA LEU A 62 18.49 -1.52 21.75
C LEU A 62 17.91 -0.58 20.70
N PHE A 63 17.57 -1.10 19.53
CA PHE A 63 16.89 -0.35 18.48
C PHE A 63 15.44 -0.78 18.41
N VAL A 64 14.54 0.10 18.85
CA VAL A 64 13.09 -0.14 18.86
C VAL A 64 12.50 0.41 17.57
N VAL A 65 11.71 -0.41 16.88
CA VAL A 65 11.06 -0.08 15.61
C VAL A 65 9.65 -0.65 15.62
N ASP A 66 8.65 0.22 15.63
CA ASP A 66 7.24 -0.15 15.55
C ASP A 66 6.85 -0.47 14.09
N ALA A 67 5.81 -1.28 13.89
CA ALA A 67 5.43 -1.78 12.56
C ALA A 67 5.01 -0.69 11.55
N GLU A 68 4.61 0.47 12.04
CA GLU A 68 4.26 1.64 11.22
C GLU A 68 5.48 2.44 10.75
N ALA A 69 6.66 2.23 11.35
CA ALA A 69 7.88 2.92 10.98
C ALA A 69 8.43 2.38 9.65
N ARG A 70 8.63 3.27 8.68
CA ARG A 70 9.31 2.97 7.42
C ARG A 70 10.68 3.63 7.41
N ILE A 71 11.71 2.82 7.24
CA ILE A 71 13.11 3.29 7.19
C ILE A 71 13.51 3.40 5.73
N ASP A 72 13.58 4.63 5.22
CA ASP A 72 13.97 4.90 3.84
C ASP A 72 15.50 5.03 3.70
N PHE A 73 16.17 5.47 4.76
CA PHE A 73 17.62 5.63 4.76
C PHE A 73 18.31 4.41 5.35
N SER A 74 18.95 3.60 4.50
CA SER A 74 19.70 2.40 4.93
C SER A 74 20.87 2.70 5.90
N GLY A 75 21.31 3.97 5.97
CA GLY A 75 22.32 4.44 6.92
C GLY A 75 21.80 4.78 8.32
N THR A 76 20.49 4.63 8.60
CA THR A 76 19.83 5.10 9.84
C THR A 76 20.55 4.63 11.11
N LEU A 77 20.66 3.32 11.34
CA LEU A 77 21.26 2.78 12.57
C LEU A 77 22.71 3.26 12.78
N LYS A 78 23.53 3.22 11.72
CA LYS A 78 24.93 3.70 11.75
C LYS A 78 25.01 5.18 12.11
N THR A 79 24.09 5.98 11.58
CA THR A 79 24.08 7.42 11.79
C THR A 79 23.70 7.74 13.23
N LEU A 80 22.65 7.11 13.77
CA LEU A 80 22.23 7.28 15.16
C LEU A 80 23.34 6.88 16.15
N ILE A 81 24.01 5.75 15.93
CA ILE A 81 25.16 5.31 16.74
C ILE A 81 26.27 6.37 16.74
N LYS A 82 26.61 6.93 15.57
CA LYS A 82 27.64 7.98 15.44
C LYS A 82 27.29 9.28 16.17
N LYS A 83 26.00 9.59 16.38
CA LYS A 83 25.59 10.78 17.16
C LYS A 83 25.91 10.65 18.66
N ASN A 84 26.23 9.45 19.13
CA ASN A 84 26.74 9.16 20.47
C ASN A 84 25.84 9.70 21.61
N LYS A 85 24.51 9.60 21.42
CA LYS A 85 23.50 9.95 22.41
C LYS A 85 22.97 8.69 23.09
N SER A 86 22.58 8.81 24.36
CA SER A 86 22.08 7.65 25.12
C SER A 86 20.65 7.26 24.72
N LEU A 87 19.81 8.25 24.37
CA LEU A 87 18.45 8.09 23.87
C LEU A 87 18.28 8.96 22.63
N ILE A 88 18.04 8.37 21.48
CA ILE A 88 17.92 9.11 20.21
C ILE A 88 16.92 8.48 19.25
N ALA A 89 16.04 9.30 18.69
CA ALA A 89 15.11 8.92 17.63
C ALA A 89 15.54 9.56 16.30
N PRO A 90 15.51 8.83 15.17
CA PRO A 90 15.47 9.47 13.86
C PRO A 90 14.11 10.14 13.69
N MET A 91 14.08 11.37 13.20
CA MET A 91 12.82 12.06 12.93
C MET A 91 12.11 11.39 11.75
N THR A 92 10.88 10.94 11.97
CA THR A 92 9.98 10.43 10.94
C THR A 92 8.66 11.21 10.98
N ILE A 93 8.04 11.37 9.81
CA ILE A 93 6.82 12.17 9.60
C ILE A 93 5.78 11.27 8.94
N ARG A 94 4.51 11.47 9.28
CA ARG A 94 3.38 10.76 8.69
C ARG A 94 2.82 11.52 7.49
N GLY A 95 3.05 10.98 6.29
CA GLY A 95 2.56 11.53 5.02
C GLY A 95 2.96 13.00 4.79
N GLU A 96 2.04 13.78 4.20
CA GLU A 96 2.18 15.24 4.06
C GLU A 96 1.76 16.01 5.33
N ALA A 97 1.31 15.31 6.37
CA ALA A 97 0.90 15.93 7.63
C ALA A 97 2.13 16.38 8.45
N LEU A 98 1.94 17.35 9.33
CA LEU A 98 2.96 17.76 10.30
C LEU A 98 3.07 16.81 11.50
N TRP A 99 2.40 15.65 11.49
CA TRP A 99 2.48 14.68 12.59
C TRP A 99 3.78 13.89 12.49
N SER A 100 4.50 13.78 13.61
CA SER A 100 5.83 13.18 13.69
C SER A 100 5.95 12.28 14.92
N ASN A 101 6.95 11.42 14.95
CA ASN A 101 7.29 10.56 16.10
C ASN A 101 7.89 11.31 17.31
N PHE A 102 7.62 12.62 17.46
CA PHE A 102 8.11 13.42 18.58
C PHE A 102 7.18 14.58 18.90
N TRP A 103 7.21 15.04 20.15
CA TRP A 103 6.54 16.26 20.59
C TRP A 103 7.58 17.30 21.00
N GLY A 104 7.36 18.56 20.63
CA GLY A 104 8.26 19.66 20.99
C GLY A 104 8.00 20.23 22.40
N ALA A 105 6.78 20.11 22.92
CA ALA A 105 6.39 20.60 24.23
C ALA A 105 5.33 19.68 24.88
N LEU A 106 5.05 19.94 26.16
CA LEU A 106 3.96 19.32 26.92
C LEU A 106 3.06 20.40 27.51
N ASN A 107 1.78 20.10 27.69
CA ASN A 107 0.89 20.89 28.53
C ASN A 107 1.12 20.57 30.02
N ASP A 108 0.41 21.27 30.91
CA ASP A 108 0.54 21.10 32.36
C ASP A 108 0.16 19.67 32.85
N ASP A 109 -0.68 18.98 32.09
CA ASP A 109 -1.11 17.60 32.35
C ASP A 109 -0.12 16.55 31.80
N GLY A 110 0.96 16.97 31.13
CA GLY A 110 1.97 16.08 30.57
C GLY A 110 1.63 15.45 29.21
N PHE A 111 0.61 15.97 28.52
CA PHE A 111 0.19 15.57 27.17
C PHE A 111 0.76 16.50 26.10
N TYR A 112 0.53 16.17 24.83
CA TYR A 112 0.99 16.94 23.67
C TYR A 112 0.71 18.44 23.79
N ALA A 113 1.75 19.24 23.60
CA ALA A 113 1.66 20.63 23.22
C ALA A 113 2.60 20.92 22.05
N ARG A 114 2.23 21.87 21.20
CA ARG A 114 3.08 22.31 20.09
C ARG A 114 4.10 23.32 20.60
N SER A 115 5.40 23.06 20.39
CA SER A 115 6.45 24.07 20.60
C SER A 115 6.51 25.07 19.45
N ASP A 116 7.05 26.26 19.72
CA ASP A 116 7.19 27.34 18.72
C ASP A 116 8.04 26.92 17.51
N ASP A 117 9.02 26.04 17.71
CA ASP A 117 9.94 25.56 16.68
C ASP A 117 9.53 24.23 16.04
N TYR A 118 8.44 23.60 16.50
CA TYR A 118 8.00 22.27 16.03
C TYR A 118 7.89 22.19 14.51
N ILE A 119 7.22 23.17 13.89
CA ILE A 119 6.97 23.17 12.45
C ILE A 119 8.29 23.27 11.67
N SER A 120 9.22 24.13 12.11
CA SER A 120 10.51 24.29 11.44
C SER A 120 11.42 23.07 11.60
N ILE A 121 11.31 22.35 12.72
CA ILE A 121 12.01 21.07 12.91
C ILE A 121 11.40 20.00 12.00
N ALA A 122 10.07 19.83 12.03
CA ALA A 122 9.35 18.82 11.25
C ALA A 122 9.52 19.05 9.73
N LYS A 123 9.39 20.29 9.25
CA LYS A 123 9.65 20.64 7.84
C LYS A 123 11.12 20.62 7.45
N ARG A 124 12.03 20.33 8.40
CA ARG A 124 13.48 20.33 8.21
C ARG A 124 14.03 21.68 7.72
N GLU A 125 13.37 22.79 8.09
CA GLU A 125 13.87 24.16 7.90
C GLU A 125 15.01 24.46 8.88
N ARG A 126 14.98 23.83 10.06
CA ARG A 126 16.07 23.83 11.03
C ARG A 126 16.57 22.40 11.25
N LEU A 127 17.81 22.15 10.86
CA LEU A 127 18.44 20.83 10.99
C LEU A 127 19.29 20.77 12.27
N GLY A 128 19.23 19.65 12.99
CA GLY A 128 19.99 19.48 14.22
C GLY A 128 19.64 18.23 15.03
N LEU A 129 20.20 18.19 16.23
CA LEU A 129 19.83 17.26 17.30
C LEU A 129 19.04 18.04 18.34
N TRP A 130 17.79 17.66 18.54
CA TRP A 130 16.84 18.40 19.37
C TRP A 130 16.55 17.61 20.63
N ASN A 131 16.74 18.22 21.80
CA ASN A 131 16.30 17.61 23.06
C ASN A 131 14.79 17.84 23.18
N VAL A 132 14.02 16.76 23.23
CA VAL A 132 12.55 16.79 23.18
C VAL A 132 11.94 16.11 24.41
N PRO A 133 10.75 16.53 24.85
CA PRO A 133 10.07 15.90 25.98
C PRO A 133 9.50 14.51 25.67
N HIS A 134 9.30 14.16 24.39
CA HIS A 134 8.69 12.90 23.99
C HIS A 134 9.14 12.49 22.57
N PHE A 135 9.43 11.20 22.38
CA PHE A 135 9.51 10.53 21.09
C PHE A 135 8.83 9.15 21.17
N SER A 136 8.47 8.59 20.03
CA SER A 136 7.81 7.28 19.90
C SER A 136 8.27 6.56 18.63
N THR A 137 7.64 5.41 18.31
CA THR A 137 7.66 4.72 17.00
C THR A 137 8.99 4.12 16.56
N ILE A 138 10.10 4.86 16.59
CA ILE A 138 11.44 4.40 16.22
C ILE A 138 12.50 5.14 17.00
N TYR A 139 13.38 4.42 17.71
CA TYR A 139 14.43 5.03 18.54
C TYR A 139 15.50 4.04 18.96
N LEU A 140 16.66 4.58 19.31
CA LEU A 140 17.86 3.86 19.73
C LEU A 140 18.20 4.20 21.19
N ILE A 141 18.39 3.18 21.99
CA ILE A 141 18.81 3.25 23.39
C ILE A 141 20.21 2.66 23.51
N ARG A 142 21.16 3.41 24.08
CA ARG A 142 22.52 2.93 24.31
C ARG A 142 22.63 2.21 25.65
N LYS A 143 23.56 1.25 25.75
CA LYS A 143 23.75 0.39 26.94
C LYS A 143 23.90 1.11 28.27
N ASP A 144 24.44 2.33 28.29
CA ASP A 144 24.61 3.13 29.52
C ASP A 144 23.28 3.58 30.15
N ARG A 145 22.15 3.36 29.47
CA ARG A 145 20.81 3.61 30.02
C ARG A 145 19.98 2.36 30.25
N LEU A 146 20.27 1.24 29.60
CA LEU A 146 19.41 0.04 29.64
C LEU A 146 19.11 -0.42 31.07
N SER A 147 20.12 -0.54 31.94
CA SER A 147 19.93 -1.01 33.32
C SER A 147 19.16 -0.02 34.20
N LEU A 148 19.04 1.24 33.77
CA LEU A 148 18.29 2.30 34.45
C LEU A 148 16.85 2.40 33.94
N LEU A 149 16.52 1.74 32.83
CA LEU A 149 15.22 1.78 32.15
C LEU A 149 14.37 0.54 32.44
N LEU A 150 14.76 -0.28 33.42
CA LEU A 150 13.96 -1.41 33.86
C LEU A 150 12.56 -0.94 34.27
N SER A 151 11.53 -1.52 33.65
CA SER A 151 10.13 -1.17 33.86
C SER A 151 9.76 0.28 33.48
N ALA A 152 10.57 0.99 32.69
CA ALA A 152 10.28 2.36 32.28
C ALA A 152 8.98 2.46 31.46
N TYR A 153 8.68 1.47 30.61
CA TYR A 153 7.42 1.43 29.89
C TYR A 153 6.24 1.17 30.82
N SER A 154 6.46 0.59 32.01
CA SER A 154 5.43 0.37 33.03
C SER A 154 5.41 1.40 34.17
N TYR A 155 6.21 2.46 34.09
CA TYR A 155 6.32 3.46 35.15
C TYR A 155 4.98 4.11 35.53
N ASN A 156 4.20 4.56 34.54
CA ASN A 156 2.87 5.10 34.71
C ASN A 156 1.87 4.33 33.85
N VAL A 157 1.14 3.41 34.47
CA VAL A 157 0.17 2.54 33.80
C VAL A 157 -1.08 3.25 33.27
N LYS A 158 -1.31 4.51 33.68
CA LYS A 158 -2.44 5.33 33.19
C LYS A 158 -2.16 5.91 31.79
N ASN A 159 -0.88 6.12 31.47
CA ASN A 159 -0.45 6.59 30.15
C ASN A 159 -0.22 5.40 29.22
N ASP A 160 -0.22 5.60 27.90
CA ASP A 160 0.28 4.57 26.98
C ASP A 160 1.77 4.26 27.26
N PRO A 161 2.31 3.14 26.73
CA PRO A 161 3.68 2.71 27.03
C PRO A 161 4.75 3.75 26.66
N ASP A 162 4.62 4.46 25.55
CA ASP A 162 5.60 5.45 25.10
C ASP A 162 5.53 6.73 25.95
N MET A 163 4.34 7.20 26.29
CA MET A 163 4.16 8.28 27.25
C MET A 163 4.71 7.91 28.64
N SER A 164 4.50 6.68 29.11
CA SER A 164 5.07 6.18 30.36
C SER A 164 6.60 6.19 30.34
N PHE A 165 7.19 5.65 29.26
CA PHE A 165 8.65 5.59 29.07
C PHE A 165 9.28 6.99 29.04
N THR A 166 8.71 7.90 28.25
CA THR A 166 9.23 9.26 28.13
C THR A 166 9.00 10.07 29.41
N GLN A 167 7.89 9.85 30.12
CA GLN A 167 7.68 10.41 31.47
C GLN A 167 8.78 9.97 32.43
N PHE A 168 9.06 8.67 32.50
CA PHE A 168 10.13 8.14 33.33
C PHE A 168 11.48 8.80 32.99
N CYS A 169 11.81 8.91 31.71
CA CYS A 169 13.04 9.56 31.26
C CYS A 169 13.14 11.01 31.74
N ARG A 170 12.06 11.80 31.59
CA ARG A 170 12.02 13.20 32.05
C ARG A 170 12.24 13.31 33.55
N GLU A 171 11.56 12.50 34.35
CA GLU A 171 11.64 12.53 35.82
C GLU A 171 13.00 12.04 36.36
N LYS A 172 13.72 11.22 35.59
CA LYS A 172 15.11 10.83 35.87
C LYS A 172 16.16 11.80 35.31
N GLY A 173 15.75 12.86 34.63
CA GLY A 173 16.66 13.84 34.02
C GLY A 173 17.40 13.28 32.80
N PHE A 174 16.85 12.28 32.12
CA PHE A 174 17.42 11.71 30.91
C PHE A 174 16.96 12.51 29.69
N PHE A 175 17.90 13.17 29.03
CA PHE A 175 17.63 13.84 27.77
C PHE A 175 17.32 12.85 26.66
N MET A 176 16.32 13.20 25.87
CA MET A 176 15.78 12.42 24.76
C MET A 176 15.99 13.23 23.49
N TYR A 177 16.73 12.69 22.53
CA TYR A 177 17.11 13.44 21.34
C TYR A 177 16.32 12.99 20.11
N VAL A 178 15.97 13.93 19.24
CA VAL A 178 15.50 13.66 17.88
C VAL A 178 16.51 14.22 16.89
N ASP A 179 16.88 13.42 15.90
CA ASP A 179 17.76 13.82 14.81
C ASP A 179 16.96 14.02 13.52
N ASN A 180 17.00 15.22 12.95
CA ASN A 180 16.38 15.53 11.66
C ASN A 180 17.41 15.88 10.57
N THR A 181 18.70 15.62 10.82
CA THR A 181 19.78 15.95 9.87
C THR A 181 19.71 15.15 8.57
N GLU A 182 19.12 13.96 8.57
CA GLU A 182 18.86 13.13 7.39
C GLU A 182 17.36 12.93 7.14
N LYS A 183 17.00 12.48 5.92
CA LYS A 183 15.64 11.97 5.62
C LYS A 183 15.59 10.49 5.99
N TYR A 184 15.31 10.20 7.26
CA TYR A 184 15.39 8.83 7.78
C TYR A 184 14.30 7.90 7.27
N GLY A 185 13.09 8.44 7.08
CA GLY A 185 11.92 7.62 6.82
C GLY A 185 10.60 8.36 7.04
N HIS A 186 9.53 7.58 7.12
CA HIS A 186 8.16 8.05 7.33
C HIS A 186 7.37 7.09 8.22
N ILE A 187 6.16 7.49 8.59
CA ILE A 187 5.26 6.70 9.44
C ILE A 187 3.97 6.44 8.66
N MET A 188 3.54 5.18 8.63
CA MET A 188 2.27 4.80 8.04
C MET A 188 1.09 5.26 8.91
N VAL A 189 -0.04 5.51 8.26
CA VAL A 189 -1.33 5.76 8.90
C VAL A 189 -1.98 4.43 9.28
N SER A 190 -2.24 4.21 10.58
CA SER A 190 -2.82 2.96 11.09
C SER A 190 -4.13 3.13 11.88
N ASP A 191 -4.60 4.36 12.11
CA ASP A 191 -5.71 4.69 13.05
C ASP A 191 -7.00 3.86 12.84
N ASN A 192 -7.36 3.56 11.59
CA ASN A 192 -8.56 2.78 11.22
C ASN A 192 -8.23 1.50 10.44
N TYR A 193 -6.96 1.06 10.47
CA TYR A 193 -6.54 -0.12 9.74
C TYR A 193 -7.00 -1.38 10.47
N ASN A 194 -7.76 -2.24 9.78
CA ASN A 194 -8.17 -3.54 10.33
C ASN A 194 -7.17 -4.63 9.89
N PRO A 195 -6.26 -5.07 10.77
CA PRO A 195 -5.25 -6.06 10.41
C PRO A 195 -5.83 -7.47 10.17
N LEU A 196 -7.11 -7.71 10.51
CA LEU A 196 -7.78 -8.98 10.25
C LEU A 196 -8.44 -9.02 8.86
N ASN A 197 -8.67 -7.86 8.23
CA ASN A 197 -9.17 -7.82 6.87
C ASN A 197 -8.02 -8.13 5.90
N ARG A 198 -8.09 -9.29 5.24
CA ARG A 198 -7.09 -9.72 4.25
C ARG A 198 -6.88 -8.73 3.10
N PHE A 199 -7.90 -7.93 2.77
CA PHE A 199 -7.84 -6.94 1.70
C PHE A 199 -7.56 -5.53 2.21
N ALA A 200 -7.25 -5.32 3.50
CA ALA A 200 -7.11 -3.97 4.07
C ALA A 200 -6.15 -3.08 3.27
N ASP A 201 -4.96 -3.60 2.93
CA ASP A 201 -3.97 -2.89 2.10
C ASP A 201 -4.53 -2.46 0.73
N PHE A 202 -5.38 -3.29 0.11
CA PHE A 202 -5.95 -3.05 -1.21
C PHE A 202 -6.81 -1.78 -1.25
N TYR A 203 -7.55 -1.51 -0.16
CA TYR A 203 -8.44 -0.34 -0.02
C TYR A 203 -7.72 0.90 0.53
N ASN A 204 -6.43 0.80 0.87
CA ASN A 204 -5.70 1.77 1.68
C ASN A 204 -4.96 2.87 0.87
N ILE A 205 -5.32 3.05 -0.41
CA ILE A 205 -4.66 3.99 -1.32
C ILE A 205 -4.66 5.44 -0.82
N PHE A 206 -5.68 5.85 -0.07
CA PHE A 206 -5.82 7.24 0.38
C PHE A 206 -4.93 7.57 1.59
N GLU A 207 -4.75 6.63 2.51
CA GLU A 207 -3.99 6.88 3.74
C GLU A 207 -2.51 6.57 3.56
N ASN A 208 -2.18 5.52 2.80
CA ASN A 208 -0.82 5.02 2.61
C ASN A 208 -0.51 4.83 1.12
N ARG A 209 -0.63 5.93 0.35
CA ARG A 209 -0.48 5.93 -1.11
C ARG A 209 0.86 5.36 -1.56
N ARG A 210 1.95 5.72 -0.88
CA ARG A 210 3.31 5.27 -1.26
C ARG A 210 3.45 3.76 -1.16
N GLU A 211 2.99 3.17 -0.06
CA GLU A 211 2.97 1.71 0.13
C GLU A 211 2.03 1.02 -0.85
N TRP A 212 0.89 1.66 -1.16
CA TRP A 212 -0.06 1.15 -2.14
C TRP A 212 0.57 1.10 -3.53
N GLU A 213 1.22 2.18 -3.97
CA GLU A 213 1.91 2.28 -5.26
C GLU A 213 3.00 1.22 -5.40
N GLU A 214 3.87 1.08 -4.40
CA GLU A 214 4.95 0.08 -4.41
C GLU A 214 4.42 -1.36 -4.53
N ARG A 215 3.25 -1.64 -3.93
CA ARG A 215 2.66 -2.98 -3.93
C ARG A 215 1.83 -3.27 -5.17
N TYR A 216 1.10 -2.29 -5.68
CA TYR A 216 -0.01 -2.51 -6.60
C TYR A 216 0.20 -1.95 -8.01
N LEU A 217 1.13 -1.01 -8.22
CA LEU A 217 1.49 -0.60 -9.57
C LEU A 217 2.53 -1.54 -10.18
N ASP A 218 2.50 -1.66 -11.50
CA ASP A 218 3.58 -2.34 -12.22
C ASP A 218 4.89 -1.53 -12.05
N GLU A 219 6.01 -2.22 -11.86
CA GLU A 219 7.32 -1.58 -11.67
C GLU A 219 7.72 -0.65 -12.84
N LYS A 220 7.20 -0.93 -14.04
CA LYS A 220 7.44 -0.15 -15.26
C LYS A 220 6.35 0.87 -15.56
N TYR A 221 5.35 1.02 -14.68
CA TYR A 221 4.27 2.00 -14.87
C TYR A 221 4.85 3.41 -15.04
N TRP A 222 5.81 3.80 -14.20
CA TRP A 222 6.38 5.14 -14.24
C TRP A 222 7.14 5.45 -15.52
N ASP A 223 7.69 4.43 -16.19
CA ASP A 223 8.35 4.59 -17.49
C ASP A 223 7.36 5.11 -18.54
N THR A 224 6.07 4.73 -18.44
CA THR A 224 5.03 5.15 -19.39
C THR A 224 4.84 6.66 -19.44
N LEU A 225 5.25 7.38 -18.39
CA LEU A 225 5.13 8.84 -18.29
C LEU A 225 6.36 9.58 -18.85
N ASN A 226 7.48 8.90 -19.11
CA ASN A 226 8.69 9.52 -19.67
C ASN A 226 8.47 9.99 -21.11
N ASN A 227 8.92 11.21 -21.47
CA ASN A 227 8.65 11.80 -22.79
C ASN A 227 9.08 10.95 -23.99
N ASP A 228 10.10 10.11 -23.84
CA ASP A 228 10.66 9.23 -24.87
C ASP A 228 10.01 7.83 -24.92
N TYR A 229 9.16 7.49 -23.94
CA TYR A 229 8.47 6.21 -23.90
C TYR A 229 7.60 6.00 -25.14
N GLN A 230 7.80 4.87 -25.81
CA GLN A 230 7.03 4.46 -26.98
C GLN A 230 6.00 3.42 -26.56
N PHE A 231 4.73 3.76 -26.72
CA PHE A 231 3.63 2.85 -26.44
C PHE A 231 3.57 1.71 -27.47
N GLU A 232 3.26 0.51 -27.00
CA GLU A 232 2.89 -0.58 -27.88
C GLU A 232 1.49 -0.30 -28.44
N LEU A 233 1.37 -0.39 -29.77
CA LEU A 233 0.11 -0.23 -30.50
C LEU A 233 -0.23 -1.54 -31.19
N PRO A 234 -0.75 -2.55 -30.47
CA PRO A 234 -1.05 -3.85 -31.08
C PRO A 234 -2.10 -3.75 -32.19
N CYS A 235 -2.97 -2.74 -32.14
CA CYS A 235 -3.93 -2.37 -33.18
C CYS A 235 -3.94 -0.84 -33.37
N PRO A 236 -4.45 -0.31 -34.50
CA PRO A 236 -4.56 1.13 -34.72
C PRO A 236 -5.32 1.83 -33.59
N ASP A 237 -4.72 2.87 -33.00
CA ASP A 237 -5.26 3.66 -31.87
C ASP A 237 -5.66 2.84 -30.62
N VAL A 238 -5.05 1.65 -30.45
CA VAL A 238 -5.18 0.83 -29.25
C VAL A 238 -3.84 0.86 -28.52
N TYR A 239 -3.75 1.61 -27.43
CA TYR A 239 -2.54 1.75 -26.62
C TYR A 239 -2.45 0.63 -25.60
N HIS A 240 -1.28 0.01 -25.47
CA HIS A 240 -1.02 -1.10 -24.57
C HIS A 240 0.15 -0.77 -23.64
N PHE A 241 -0.07 -0.82 -22.33
CA PHE A 241 0.93 -0.37 -21.34
C PHE A 241 0.81 -1.10 -19.99
N PRO A 242 1.93 -1.22 -19.23
CA PRO A 242 1.90 -1.74 -17.87
C PRO A 242 1.17 -0.77 -16.93
N LEU A 243 0.26 -1.29 -16.10
CA LEU A 243 -0.45 -0.48 -15.11
C LEU A 243 -0.33 -1.08 -13.70
N PHE A 244 -0.74 -2.34 -13.53
CA PHE A 244 -0.80 -2.96 -12.20
C PHE A 244 0.16 -4.13 -12.02
N SER A 245 0.57 -4.33 -10.77
CA SER A 245 1.34 -5.51 -10.38
C SER A 245 0.48 -6.77 -10.45
N LYS A 246 1.12 -7.93 -10.56
CA LYS A 246 0.42 -9.23 -10.42
C LYS A 246 -0.31 -9.37 -9.09
N GLN A 247 0.19 -8.71 -8.03
CA GLN A 247 -0.43 -8.74 -6.71
C GLN A 247 -1.78 -8.00 -6.71
N PHE A 248 -1.86 -6.84 -7.36
CA PHE A 248 -3.13 -6.12 -7.54
C PHE A 248 -4.14 -7.01 -8.26
N CYS A 249 -3.75 -7.62 -9.38
CA CYS A 249 -4.67 -8.44 -10.16
C CYS A 249 -5.18 -9.64 -9.36
N LYS A 250 -4.30 -10.32 -8.62
CA LYS A 250 -4.65 -11.43 -7.74
C LYS A 250 -5.63 -11.01 -6.63
N GLU A 251 -5.38 -9.87 -5.98
CA GLU A 251 -6.26 -9.37 -4.91
C GLU A 251 -7.60 -8.87 -5.47
N MET A 252 -7.62 -8.22 -6.64
CA MET A 252 -8.85 -7.82 -7.33
C MET A 252 -9.73 -9.04 -7.64
N ILE A 253 -9.17 -10.09 -8.26
CA ILE A 253 -9.91 -11.34 -8.50
C ILE A 253 -10.45 -11.92 -7.18
N ALA A 254 -9.62 -11.94 -6.13
CA ALA A 254 -10.02 -12.48 -4.84
C ALA A 254 -11.14 -11.67 -4.17
N VAL A 255 -11.15 -10.34 -4.30
CA VAL A 255 -12.24 -9.47 -3.83
C VAL A 255 -13.55 -9.82 -4.55
N MET A 256 -13.50 -9.94 -5.88
CA MET A 256 -14.68 -10.23 -6.71
C MET A 256 -15.24 -11.63 -6.42
N GLU A 257 -14.38 -12.64 -6.33
CA GLU A 257 -14.81 -14.01 -5.98
C GLU A 257 -15.29 -14.14 -4.53
N ASN A 258 -14.71 -13.37 -3.59
CA ASN A 258 -15.19 -13.32 -2.21
C ASN A 258 -16.58 -12.66 -2.10
N TYR A 259 -16.88 -11.67 -2.94
CA TYR A 259 -18.22 -11.10 -3.05
C TYR A 259 -19.20 -12.11 -3.67
N GLY A 260 -18.79 -12.79 -4.74
CA GLY A 260 -19.44 -13.98 -5.30
C GLY A 260 -20.79 -13.76 -5.99
N ARG A 261 -21.37 -12.55 -5.93
CA ARG A 261 -22.68 -12.23 -6.52
C ARG A 261 -22.54 -11.68 -7.94
N TRP A 262 -22.04 -12.54 -8.85
CA TRP A 262 -21.87 -12.20 -10.26
C TRP A 262 -23.20 -11.94 -10.98
N SER A 263 -23.16 -10.99 -11.91
CA SER A 263 -23.80 -11.06 -13.23
C SER A 263 -24.66 -12.28 -13.55
N SER A 264 -25.94 -12.15 -13.88
CA SER A 264 -26.62 -13.20 -14.66
C SER A 264 -26.12 -13.26 -16.11
N GLY A 265 -25.54 -12.17 -16.64
CA GLY A 265 -25.24 -12.01 -18.07
C GLY A 265 -26.47 -11.68 -18.92
N SER A 266 -27.56 -11.20 -18.30
CA SER A 266 -28.78 -10.78 -19.00
C SER A 266 -28.90 -9.27 -19.09
N ASN A 267 -29.61 -8.78 -20.11
CA ASN A 267 -29.85 -7.33 -20.28
C ASN A 267 -30.58 -6.67 -19.11
N LEU A 268 -31.25 -7.42 -18.24
CA LEU A 268 -31.89 -6.89 -17.04
C LEU A 268 -30.97 -7.15 -15.85
N ASP A 269 -30.55 -6.06 -15.20
CA ASP A 269 -29.73 -6.12 -13.99
C ASP A 269 -30.22 -5.10 -12.96
N SER A 270 -30.95 -5.57 -11.95
CA SER A 270 -31.50 -4.74 -10.87
C SER A 270 -30.44 -4.11 -9.96
N ARG A 271 -29.17 -4.51 -10.11
CA ARG A 271 -28.03 -3.98 -9.35
C ARG A 271 -27.50 -2.69 -9.99
N LEU A 272 -27.88 -2.40 -11.24
CA LEU A 272 -27.51 -1.19 -11.97
C LEU A 272 -28.56 -0.08 -11.80
N ALA A 273 -28.10 1.17 -11.79
CA ALA A 273 -28.99 2.33 -11.87
C ALA A 273 -29.69 2.33 -13.24
N GLY A 274 -31.01 2.09 -13.25
CA GLY A 274 -31.83 1.99 -14.47
C GLY A 274 -32.17 0.56 -14.90
N GLY A 275 -31.56 -0.46 -14.28
CA GLY A 275 -32.01 -1.85 -14.42
C GLY A 275 -31.69 -2.54 -15.75
N TYR A 276 -30.99 -1.89 -16.68
CA TYR A 276 -30.80 -2.39 -18.05
C TYR A 276 -29.37 -2.19 -18.57
N GLU A 277 -28.83 -3.24 -19.18
CA GLU A 277 -27.51 -3.27 -19.82
C GLU A 277 -27.65 -3.62 -21.31
N ASN A 278 -27.09 -2.79 -22.19
CA ASN A 278 -27.22 -2.95 -23.64
C ASN A 278 -26.47 -4.18 -24.17
N VAL A 279 -25.34 -4.49 -23.55
CA VAL A 279 -24.44 -5.58 -23.93
C VAL A 279 -24.01 -6.30 -22.65
N PRO A 280 -24.83 -7.24 -22.15
CA PRO A 280 -24.64 -7.74 -20.80
C PRO A 280 -23.42 -8.62 -20.67
N THR A 281 -22.71 -8.47 -19.56
CA THR A 281 -21.60 -9.34 -19.16
C THR A 281 -21.84 -10.02 -17.82
N ARG A 282 -21.10 -11.08 -17.53
CA ARG A 282 -21.03 -11.66 -16.18
C ARG A 282 -20.02 -10.90 -15.35
N ASP A 283 -20.50 -9.94 -14.57
CA ASP A 283 -19.65 -8.95 -13.93
C ASP A 283 -20.05 -8.60 -12.48
N ILE A 284 -19.12 -7.88 -11.84
CA ILE A 284 -19.28 -7.20 -10.57
C ILE A 284 -18.71 -5.78 -10.72
N HIS A 285 -19.51 -4.78 -10.36
CA HIS A 285 -19.15 -3.38 -10.37
C HIS A 285 -18.39 -2.97 -9.10
N MET A 286 -17.49 -1.99 -9.23
CA MET A 286 -16.66 -1.52 -8.11
C MET A 286 -17.47 -0.99 -6.93
N ASN A 287 -18.65 -0.41 -7.17
CA ASN A 287 -19.54 0.06 -6.09
C ASN A 287 -20.18 -1.08 -5.29
N GLN A 288 -20.27 -2.28 -5.84
CA GLN A 288 -20.84 -3.45 -5.15
C GLN A 288 -19.88 -4.06 -4.14
N VAL A 289 -18.59 -3.75 -4.29
CA VAL A 289 -17.49 -4.17 -3.41
C VAL A 289 -16.83 -2.99 -2.69
N ASP A 290 -17.53 -1.85 -2.59
CA ASP A 290 -17.05 -0.65 -1.90
C ASP A 290 -15.66 -0.14 -2.37
N PHE A 291 -15.32 -0.37 -3.64
CA PHE A 291 -14.03 0.00 -4.25
C PHE A 291 -14.14 1.14 -5.28
N GLU A 292 -15.34 1.69 -5.50
CA GLU A 292 -15.58 2.74 -6.50
C GLU A 292 -14.74 4.00 -6.27
N ARG A 293 -14.64 4.47 -5.02
CA ARG A 293 -13.88 5.69 -4.71
C ARG A 293 -12.39 5.53 -5.01
N GLN A 294 -11.82 4.39 -4.60
CA GLN A 294 -10.43 4.03 -4.85
C GLN A 294 -10.20 3.90 -6.35
N TRP A 295 -11.11 3.24 -7.06
CA TRP A 295 -11.00 3.06 -8.50
C TRP A 295 -11.06 4.38 -9.28
N LEU A 296 -11.96 5.29 -8.94
CA LEU A 296 -12.03 6.63 -9.55
C LEU A 296 -10.76 7.45 -9.29
N ASN A 297 -10.18 7.33 -8.10
CA ASN A 297 -8.87 7.94 -7.81
C ASN A 297 -7.76 7.32 -8.68
N ILE A 298 -7.77 5.99 -8.87
CA ILE A 298 -6.81 5.31 -9.74
C ILE A 298 -6.94 5.78 -11.20
N LEU A 299 -8.16 5.98 -11.69
CA LEU A 299 -8.39 6.53 -13.03
C LEU A 299 -7.81 7.94 -13.17
N ASP A 300 -7.99 8.82 -12.19
CA ASP A 300 -7.49 10.20 -12.23
C ASP A 300 -5.96 10.30 -12.05
N GLU A 301 -5.41 9.49 -11.15
CA GLU A 301 -4.00 9.58 -10.75
C GLU A 301 -3.08 8.78 -11.67
N TYR A 302 -3.54 7.66 -12.23
CA TYR A 302 -2.66 6.75 -12.97
C TYR A 302 -3.07 6.52 -14.43
N VAL A 303 -4.37 6.49 -14.75
CA VAL A 303 -4.81 6.30 -16.14
C VAL A 303 -4.83 7.61 -16.91
N ARG A 304 -5.41 8.68 -16.34
CA ARG A 304 -5.53 9.99 -17.01
C ARG A 304 -4.17 10.53 -17.47
N PRO A 305 -3.06 10.49 -16.70
CA PRO A 305 -1.76 10.96 -17.21
C PRO A 305 -1.27 10.21 -18.44
N VAL A 306 -1.52 8.89 -18.52
CA VAL A 306 -1.21 8.09 -19.71
C VAL A 306 -2.12 8.50 -20.87
N GLN A 307 -3.42 8.63 -20.61
CA GLN A 307 -4.41 9.09 -21.59
C GLN A 307 -4.04 10.44 -22.21
N GLU A 308 -3.72 11.45 -21.40
CA GLU A 308 -3.41 12.81 -21.88
C GLU A 308 -2.17 12.82 -22.77
N LYS A 309 -1.24 11.89 -22.53
CA LYS A 309 -0.03 11.71 -23.35
C LYS A 309 -0.33 10.99 -24.67
N THR A 310 -1.24 10.03 -24.69
CA THR A 310 -1.57 9.24 -25.90
C THR A 310 -2.56 9.98 -26.81
N PHE A 311 -3.61 10.58 -26.24
CA PHE A 311 -4.63 11.32 -26.97
C PHE A 311 -4.43 12.83 -26.78
N ILE A 312 -3.35 13.34 -27.38
CA ILE A 312 -2.95 14.74 -27.28
C ILE A 312 -4.12 15.66 -27.67
N GLY A 313 -4.47 16.58 -26.78
CA GLY A 313 -5.55 17.54 -26.96
C GLY A 313 -6.88 17.14 -26.30
N TYR A 314 -6.98 15.94 -25.74
CA TYR A 314 -8.12 15.53 -24.92
C TYR A 314 -7.79 15.66 -23.42
N TYR A 315 -8.62 16.40 -22.69
CA TYR A 315 -8.43 16.68 -21.27
C TYR A 315 -9.75 16.49 -20.50
N SER A 316 -9.72 15.63 -19.48
CA SER A 316 -10.84 15.39 -18.56
C SER A 316 -10.29 15.13 -17.15
N LYS A 317 -10.50 16.06 -16.21
CA LYS A 317 -9.97 15.97 -14.84
C LYS A 317 -11.01 16.41 -13.79
N PRO A 318 -11.38 15.55 -12.81
CA PRO A 318 -11.14 14.10 -12.84
C PRO A 318 -11.89 13.46 -14.01
N PRO A 319 -11.40 12.33 -14.56
CA PRO A 319 -12.15 11.58 -15.56
C PRO A 319 -13.46 11.06 -14.95
N HIS A 320 -14.53 11.05 -15.73
CA HIS A 320 -15.84 10.59 -15.28
C HIS A 320 -16.07 9.15 -15.73
N ALA A 321 -16.25 8.21 -14.79
CA ALA A 321 -16.53 6.81 -15.14
C ALA A 321 -17.60 6.22 -14.22
N ILE A 322 -18.75 5.87 -14.78
CA ILE A 322 -19.85 5.24 -14.03
C ILE A 322 -19.76 3.72 -14.11
N MET A 323 -19.36 3.19 -15.28
CA MET A 323 -19.28 1.76 -15.53
C MET A 323 -17.85 1.28 -15.31
N ASN A 324 -17.58 0.84 -14.07
CA ASN A 324 -16.30 0.25 -13.66
C ASN A 324 -16.57 -1.14 -13.08
N PHE A 325 -16.09 -2.19 -13.73
CA PHE A 325 -16.49 -3.54 -13.40
C PHE A 325 -15.45 -4.58 -13.79
N VAL A 326 -15.46 -5.71 -13.09
CA VAL A 326 -14.68 -6.90 -13.46
C VAL A 326 -15.60 -7.88 -14.16
N VAL A 327 -15.20 -8.32 -15.35
CA VAL A 327 -15.90 -9.35 -16.13
C VAL A 327 -15.20 -10.69 -15.94
N ARG A 328 -16.00 -11.76 -15.89
CA ARG A 328 -15.51 -13.14 -15.88
C ARG A 328 -16.07 -13.93 -17.05
N TYR A 329 -15.17 -14.43 -17.90
CA TYR A 329 -15.52 -15.31 -19.02
C TYR A 329 -15.20 -16.77 -18.69
N LYS A 330 -16.17 -17.66 -18.89
CA LYS A 330 -16.02 -19.12 -18.76
C LYS A 330 -16.74 -19.87 -19.87
N PRO A 331 -16.21 -21.04 -20.31
CA PRO A 331 -16.84 -21.88 -21.35
C PRO A 331 -18.30 -22.28 -21.06
N ASP A 332 -18.61 -22.54 -19.78
CA ASP A 332 -19.89 -23.06 -19.30
C ASP A 332 -20.85 -21.96 -18.80
N GLU A 333 -20.42 -20.69 -18.84
CA GLU A 333 -21.22 -19.54 -18.45
C GLU A 333 -21.40 -18.59 -19.66
N GLN A 334 -20.65 -17.48 -19.68
CA GLN A 334 -20.57 -16.56 -20.81
C GLN A 334 -19.11 -16.60 -21.32
N PRO A 335 -18.83 -17.27 -22.44
CA PRO A 335 -17.44 -17.43 -22.92
C PRO A 335 -16.95 -16.26 -23.77
N ALA A 336 -17.85 -15.49 -24.36
CA ALA A 336 -17.55 -14.49 -25.38
C ALA A 336 -18.46 -13.26 -25.23
N LEU A 337 -18.11 -12.19 -25.93
CA LEU A 337 -18.92 -10.98 -26.03
C LEU A 337 -19.08 -10.57 -27.49
N ARG A 338 -20.34 -10.40 -27.93
CA ARG A 338 -20.66 -10.04 -29.32
C ARG A 338 -20.05 -8.69 -29.73
N PRO A 339 -19.86 -8.43 -31.03
CA PRO A 339 -19.45 -7.11 -31.52
C PRO A 339 -20.31 -5.97 -30.99
N HIS A 340 -19.69 -4.93 -30.44
CA HIS A 340 -20.36 -3.75 -29.89
C HIS A 340 -19.45 -2.52 -29.85
N HIS A 341 -20.04 -1.38 -29.48
CA HIS A 341 -19.33 -0.17 -29.07
C HIS A 341 -19.57 0.06 -27.58
N ASP A 342 -18.61 0.67 -26.92
CA ASP A 342 -18.75 1.08 -25.54
C ASP A 342 -19.44 2.44 -25.45
N ALA A 343 -20.19 2.63 -24.37
CA ALA A 343 -20.73 3.93 -24.02
C ALA A 343 -19.67 4.76 -23.31
N SER A 344 -18.55 5.04 -23.99
CA SER A 344 -17.41 5.80 -23.48
C SER A 344 -16.78 6.67 -24.57
N THR A 345 -16.05 7.70 -24.16
CA THR A 345 -15.10 8.36 -25.07
C THR A 345 -13.91 7.44 -25.32
N TYR A 346 -13.34 6.89 -24.25
CA TYR A 346 -12.34 5.84 -24.31
C TYR A 346 -12.59 4.78 -23.23
N THR A 347 -12.17 3.55 -23.53
CA THR A 347 -12.28 2.40 -22.64
C THR A 347 -10.89 1.99 -22.19
N VAL A 348 -10.81 1.53 -20.94
CA VAL A 348 -9.64 0.86 -20.37
C VAL A 348 -10.03 -0.58 -20.09
N ASP A 349 -9.30 -1.54 -20.67
CA ASP A 349 -9.48 -2.99 -20.47
C ASP A 349 -8.16 -3.59 -19.95
N ILE A 350 -8.18 -4.08 -18.71
CA ILE A 350 -6.99 -4.60 -18.02
C ILE A 350 -7.09 -6.12 -17.88
N ALA A 351 -6.05 -6.83 -18.31
CA ALA A 351 -5.94 -8.26 -18.11
C ALA A 351 -5.59 -8.60 -16.64
N LEU A 352 -6.47 -9.33 -15.94
CA LEU A 352 -6.24 -9.68 -14.52
C LEU A 352 -5.58 -11.04 -14.32
N ASN A 353 -5.59 -11.92 -15.31
CA ASN A 353 -4.94 -13.23 -15.22
C ASN A 353 -4.37 -13.68 -16.58
N LYS A 354 -3.62 -14.79 -16.58
CA LYS A 354 -2.66 -15.11 -17.63
C LYS A 354 -3.20 -16.10 -18.66
N ALA A 355 -3.16 -15.71 -19.93
CA ALA A 355 -3.46 -16.59 -21.05
C ALA A 355 -2.46 -17.76 -21.12
N GLY A 356 -2.95 -18.95 -21.44
CA GLY A 356 -2.18 -20.20 -21.52
C GLY A 356 -1.91 -20.87 -20.17
N GLU A 357 -2.14 -20.18 -19.05
CA GLU A 357 -1.99 -20.73 -17.69
C GLU A 357 -3.35 -20.82 -17.00
N ASP A 358 -4.04 -19.69 -16.86
CA ASP A 358 -5.33 -19.61 -16.17
C ASP A 358 -6.53 -19.87 -17.11
N PHE A 359 -6.36 -19.58 -18.41
CA PHE A 359 -7.37 -19.80 -19.44
C PHE A 359 -6.77 -20.04 -20.83
N GLU A 360 -7.56 -20.62 -21.73
CA GLU A 360 -7.25 -20.74 -23.17
C GLU A 360 -8.31 -20.02 -24.02
N GLY A 361 -7.93 -19.61 -25.23
CA GLY A 361 -8.75 -18.75 -26.08
C GLY A 361 -8.78 -17.33 -25.53
N GLY A 362 -9.89 -16.62 -25.73
CA GLY A 362 -10.07 -15.27 -25.23
C GLY A 362 -9.31 -14.20 -26.03
N GLY A 363 -9.29 -13.00 -25.47
CA GLY A 363 -8.78 -11.80 -26.11
C GLY A 363 -9.88 -10.85 -26.58
N VAL A 364 -9.47 -9.82 -27.30
CA VAL A 364 -10.35 -8.84 -27.94
C VAL A 364 -10.01 -8.76 -29.42
N ARG A 365 -11.03 -8.61 -30.27
CA ARG A 365 -10.86 -8.35 -31.70
C ARG A 365 -11.54 -7.04 -32.08
N TYR A 366 -10.78 -6.13 -32.65
CA TYR A 366 -11.27 -4.87 -33.20
C TYR A 366 -11.69 -5.10 -34.66
N VAL A 367 -13.00 -5.20 -34.87
CA VAL A 367 -13.63 -5.71 -36.09
C VAL A 367 -13.23 -4.90 -37.31
N ARG A 368 -13.28 -3.56 -37.21
CA ARG A 368 -12.95 -2.65 -38.33
C ARG A 368 -11.51 -2.80 -38.83
N TYR A 369 -10.60 -3.22 -37.96
CA TYR A 369 -9.17 -3.36 -38.30
C TYR A 369 -8.75 -4.79 -38.56
N ASN A 370 -9.66 -5.76 -38.38
CA ASN A 370 -9.36 -7.19 -38.38
C ASN A 370 -8.11 -7.52 -37.52
N CYS A 371 -8.02 -6.87 -36.36
CA CYS A 371 -6.86 -6.93 -35.49
C CYS A 371 -7.28 -7.48 -34.13
N SER A 372 -6.48 -8.38 -33.56
CA SER A 372 -6.81 -9.07 -32.31
C SER A 372 -5.65 -8.99 -31.32
N VAL A 373 -6.00 -8.82 -30.05
CA VAL A 373 -5.07 -8.90 -28.92
C VAL A 373 -5.49 -10.08 -28.04
N THR A 374 -4.70 -11.15 -28.04
CA THR A 374 -5.05 -12.42 -27.38
C THR A 374 -4.12 -12.79 -26.23
N ASN A 375 -2.97 -12.13 -26.09
CA ASN A 375 -1.95 -12.46 -25.11
C ASN A 375 -1.44 -11.23 -24.36
N SER A 376 -2.38 -10.45 -23.80
CA SER A 376 -2.05 -9.31 -22.93
C SER A 376 -1.35 -9.82 -21.66
N PRO A 377 -0.22 -9.24 -21.26
CA PRO A 377 0.39 -9.56 -19.97
C PRO A 377 -0.54 -9.21 -18.81
N VAL A 378 -0.40 -9.93 -17.70
CA VAL A 378 -1.17 -9.67 -16.47
C VAL A 378 -0.85 -8.28 -15.94
N GLY A 379 -1.89 -7.49 -15.65
CA GLY A 379 -1.79 -6.13 -15.12
C GLY A 379 -1.58 -5.05 -16.18
N TRP A 380 -1.46 -5.43 -17.46
CA TRP A 380 -1.39 -4.48 -18.55
C TRP A 380 -2.79 -4.03 -18.98
N ALA A 381 -2.87 -2.76 -19.38
CA ALA A 381 -4.07 -2.11 -19.84
C ALA A 381 -4.04 -1.91 -21.36
N LEU A 382 -5.16 -2.21 -22.01
CA LEU A 382 -5.52 -1.72 -23.33
C LEU A 382 -6.35 -0.46 -23.16
N MET A 383 -6.03 0.58 -23.93
CA MET A 383 -6.78 1.83 -23.94
C MET A 383 -7.11 2.21 -25.38
N HIS A 384 -8.40 2.36 -25.67
CA HIS A 384 -8.90 2.60 -27.03
C HIS A 384 -10.16 3.49 -27.01
N PRO A 385 -10.49 4.20 -28.10
CA PRO A 385 -11.78 4.89 -28.23
C PRO A 385 -12.97 3.93 -28.05
N GLY A 386 -14.03 4.35 -27.36
CA GLY A 386 -15.21 3.49 -27.13
C GLY A 386 -16.25 3.54 -28.26
N ARG A 387 -16.41 4.73 -28.87
CA ARG A 387 -17.43 5.01 -29.88
C ARG A 387 -16.86 5.10 -31.29
N LEU A 388 -17.75 4.92 -32.27
CA LEU A 388 -17.58 5.12 -33.71
C LEU A 388 -16.56 4.19 -34.40
N THR A 389 -15.32 4.15 -33.93
CA THR A 389 -14.19 3.59 -34.69
C THR A 389 -13.73 2.21 -34.22
N HIS A 390 -13.95 1.85 -32.95
CA HIS A 390 -13.42 0.62 -32.35
C HIS A 390 -14.55 -0.35 -31.97
N MET A 391 -15.40 -0.69 -32.94
CA MET A 391 -16.32 -1.81 -32.76
C MET A 391 -15.49 -3.06 -32.49
N HIS A 392 -15.71 -3.70 -31.35
CA HIS A 392 -14.89 -4.81 -30.90
C HIS A 392 -15.73 -5.95 -30.33
N GLU A 393 -15.16 -7.14 -30.30
CA GLU A 393 -15.76 -8.37 -29.76
C GLU A 393 -14.81 -9.06 -28.79
N GLY A 394 -15.36 -9.66 -27.74
CA GLY A 394 -14.64 -10.50 -26.80
C GLY A 394 -14.55 -11.92 -27.38
N LEU A 395 -13.34 -12.36 -27.72
CA LEU A 395 -13.14 -13.68 -28.31
C LEU A 395 -13.47 -14.79 -27.30
N PRO A 396 -13.96 -15.96 -27.74
CA PRO A 396 -14.38 -17.02 -26.83
C PRO A 396 -13.24 -17.58 -25.96
N THR A 397 -13.42 -17.58 -24.64
CA THR A 397 -12.63 -18.38 -23.70
C THR A 397 -13.05 -19.85 -23.83
N THR A 398 -12.12 -20.72 -24.20
CA THR A 398 -12.39 -22.14 -24.50
C THR A 398 -12.06 -23.08 -23.33
N ARG A 399 -11.18 -22.66 -22.42
CA ARG A 399 -10.86 -23.41 -21.18
C ARG A 399 -10.51 -22.44 -20.06
N GLY A 400 -10.74 -22.86 -18.81
CA GLY A 400 -10.38 -22.07 -17.63
C GLY A 400 -11.29 -20.87 -17.43
N VAL A 401 -10.77 -19.83 -16.77
CA VAL A 401 -11.53 -18.63 -16.43
C VAL A 401 -10.71 -17.39 -16.77
N ARG A 402 -11.24 -16.49 -17.58
CA ARG A 402 -10.59 -15.21 -17.92
C ARG A 402 -11.23 -14.08 -17.12
N TYR A 403 -10.42 -13.28 -16.44
CA TYR A 403 -10.86 -12.06 -15.76
C TYR A 403 -10.26 -10.83 -16.43
N ILE A 404 -11.10 -9.81 -16.63
CA ILE A 404 -10.67 -8.49 -17.07
C ILE A 404 -11.34 -7.41 -16.23
N LEU A 405 -10.66 -6.28 -16.03
CA LEU A 405 -11.22 -5.09 -15.41
C LEU A 405 -11.46 -4.05 -16.50
N VAL A 406 -12.70 -3.63 -16.66
CA VAL A 406 -13.12 -2.69 -17.70
C VAL A 406 -13.62 -1.40 -17.06
N SER A 407 -13.26 -0.26 -17.66
CA SER A 407 -13.80 1.05 -17.31
C SER A 407 -14.20 1.83 -18.55
N PHE A 408 -15.45 2.27 -18.58
CA PHE A 408 -15.97 3.18 -19.61
C PHE A 408 -15.79 4.62 -19.13
N VAL A 409 -14.80 5.30 -19.72
CA VAL A 409 -14.39 6.62 -19.26
C VAL A 409 -14.93 7.71 -20.19
N ASP A 410 -15.43 8.77 -19.55
CA ASP A 410 -16.13 9.91 -20.13
C ASP A 410 -17.28 9.48 -21.07
N PRO A 411 -18.34 8.85 -20.52
CA PRO A 411 -19.50 8.32 -21.27
C PRO A 411 -20.35 9.37 -21.99
#